data_AF-A0A2X3ILZ8-F1
#
_entry.id   AF-A0A2X3ILZ8-F1
#
_cell.length_a   1.000
_cell.length_b   1.000
_cell.length_c   1.000
_cell.angle_alpha   90.00
_cell.angle_beta   90.00
_cell.angle_gamma   90.00
#
_symmetry.space_group_name_H-M   'P 1'
#
loop_
_entity.id
_entity.type
_entity.pdbx_description
1 polymer ?
#
loop_
_entity_poly.entity_id
_entity_poly.type
_entity_poly.pdbx_seq_one_letter_code
_entity_poly.pdbx_strand_id
1 'polypeptide(L)'
;MIDFIARNFQDNHLAGLLIGKYYRAKELGLELIFDPACFVDRLPTALSHNEWISIVGNLLDNAYNASLRQPQGSKQIECLINSDGQEVIIEIADQGCGIDEALRDRIFERGRHQQRQQRSWYRTLAGTQLRGTSRRQYRRRK
;
A
#
# COMPACT_ATOMS: atom_id res chain seq x y z
N MET A 1 14.57 -5.40 0.54
CA MET A 1 13.64 -4.31 0.19
C MET A 1 14.05 -3.65 -1.12
N ILE A 2 15.26 -3.10 -1.26
CA ILE A 2 15.70 -2.47 -2.51
C ILE A 2 15.57 -3.43 -3.71
N ASP A 3 16.00 -4.69 -3.54
CA ASP A 3 15.83 -5.73 -4.57
C ASP A 3 14.37 -6.00 -4.93
N PHE A 4 13.46 -5.87 -3.96
CA PHE A 4 12.02 -6.01 -4.22
C PHE A 4 11.54 -4.84 -5.10
N ILE A 5 11.93 -3.62 -4.78
CA ILE A 5 11.54 -2.43 -5.55
C ILE A 5 12.11 -2.53 -6.98
N ALA A 6 13.41 -2.82 -7.11
CA ALA A 6 14.05 -2.92 -8.42
C ALA A 6 13.47 -4.03 -9.32
N ARG A 7 12.95 -5.12 -8.73
CA ARG A 7 12.34 -6.23 -9.49
C ARG A 7 10.88 -5.96 -9.87
N ASN A 8 10.14 -5.25 -9.04
CA ASN A 8 8.70 -5.07 -9.22
C ASN A 8 8.32 -3.74 -9.86
N PHE A 9 9.24 -2.77 -9.93
CA PHE A 9 9.00 -1.46 -10.53
C PHE A 9 10.03 -1.20 -11.63
N GLN A 10 9.63 -1.42 -12.88
CA GLN A 10 10.51 -1.28 -14.05
C GLN A 10 10.73 0.19 -14.44
N ASP A 11 9.86 1.11 -13.98
CA ASP A 11 10.09 2.54 -14.14
C ASP A 11 11.14 3.04 -13.13
N ASN A 12 12.28 3.50 -13.64
CA ASN A 12 13.41 3.94 -12.83
C ASN A 12 13.09 5.14 -11.92
N HIS A 13 12.20 6.05 -12.37
CA HIS A 13 11.87 7.24 -11.59
C HIS A 13 10.98 6.87 -10.40
N LEU A 14 9.98 6.02 -10.63
CA LEU A 14 9.14 5.47 -9.58
C LEU A 14 9.97 4.62 -8.61
N ALA A 15 10.83 3.74 -9.10
CA ALA A 15 11.71 2.94 -8.24
C ALA A 15 12.61 3.83 -7.36
N GLY A 16 13.23 4.86 -7.94
CA GLY A 16 14.05 5.83 -7.20
C GLY A 16 13.26 6.59 -6.14
N LEU A 17 12.06 7.06 -6.46
CA LEU A 17 11.14 7.68 -5.51
C LEU A 17 10.83 6.74 -4.35
N LEU A 18 10.42 5.50 -4.63
CA LEU A 18 10.02 4.53 -3.61
C LEU A 18 11.17 4.14 -2.69
N ILE A 19 12.39 4.01 -3.22
CA ILE A 19 13.60 3.81 -2.40
C ILE A 19 13.80 5.00 -1.47
N GLY A 20 13.73 6.22 -1.99
CA GLY A 20 13.84 7.45 -1.18
C GLY A 20 12.77 7.51 -0.09
N LYS A 21 11.52 7.22 -0.43
CA LYS A 21 10.40 7.20 0.52
C LYS A 21 10.56 6.11 1.58
N TYR A 22 11.05 4.93 1.22
CA TYR A 22 11.34 3.86 2.18
C TYR A 22 12.39 4.28 3.21
N TYR A 23 13.50 4.89 2.78
CA TYR A 23 14.50 5.40 3.71
C TYR A 23 13.98 6.57 4.55
N ARG A 24 13.19 7.45 3.94
CA ARG A 24 12.54 8.55 4.66
C ARG A 24 11.61 8.05 5.77
N ALA A 25 10.84 7.00 5.52
CA ALA A 25 10.01 6.38 6.56
C ALA A 25 10.87 5.95 7.76
N LYS A 26 12.01 5.29 7.50
CA LYS A 26 12.94 4.88 8.56
C LYS A 26 13.50 6.04 9.36
N GLU A 27 13.88 7.15 8.69
CA GLU A 27 14.33 8.36 9.37
C GLU A 27 13.28 8.95 10.32
N LEU A 28 12.00 8.79 9.97
CA LEU A 28 10.86 9.24 10.75
C LEU A 28 10.42 8.23 11.83
N GLY A 29 11.11 7.09 11.96
CA GLY A 29 10.70 6.00 12.86
C GLY A 29 9.44 5.26 12.40
N LEU A 30 9.12 5.34 11.11
CA LEU A 30 8.03 4.63 10.45
C LEU A 30 8.55 3.42 9.67
N GLU A 31 7.66 2.48 9.41
CA GLU A 31 7.93 1.27 8.63
C GLU A 31 7.07 1.28 7.36
N LEU A 32 7.68 1.58 6.21
CA LEU A 32 7.02 1.41 4.92
C LEU A 32 7.17 -0.04 4.44
N ILE A 33 6.03 -0.71 4.30
CA ILE A 33 5.93 -2.10 3.84
C ILE A 33 5.27 -2.09 2.46
N PHE A 34 5.87 -2.81 1.51
CA PHE A 34 5.28 -3.00 0.20
C PHE A 34 4.53 -4.32 0.17
N ASP A 35 3.30 -4.29 -0.34
CA ASP A 35 2.51 -5.49 -0.56
C ASP A 35 3.20 -6.40 -1.60
N PRO A 36 3.29 -7.72 -1.39
CA PRO A 36 3.90 -8.65 -2.34
C PRO A 36 3.29 -8.63 -3.75
N ALA A 37 2.05 -8.16 -3.90
CA ALA A 37 1.37 -7.98 -5.18
C ALA A 37 1.76 -6.68 -5.91
N CYS A 38 2.68 -5.88 -5.38
CA CYS A 38 3.20 -4.73 -6.11
C CYS A 38 3.85 -5.18 -7.42
N PHE A 39 3.43 -4.58 -8.53
CA PHE A 39 4.03 -4.80 -9.83
C PHE A 39 3.68 -3.67 -10.80
N VAL A 40 4.70 -3.03 -11.38
CA VAL A 40 4.56 -1.97 -12.38
C VAL A 40 5.59 -2.19 -13.47
N ASP A 41 5.16 -2.77 -14.59
CA ASP A 41 5.97 -2.88 -15.81
C ASP A 41 6.05 -1.53 -16.57
N ARG A 42 4.91 -0.83 -16.66
CA ARG A 42 4.82 0.49 -17.28
C ARG A 42 3.78 1.35 -16.59
N LEU A 43 4.05 2.65 -16.55
CA LEU A 43 3.10 3.67 -16.12
C LEU A 43 2.05 3.95 -17.22
N PRO A 44 0.75 4.05 -16.89
CA PRO A 44 -0.28 4.44 -17.84
C PRO A 44 0.03 5.78 -18.50
N THR A 45 -0.28 5.87 -19.80
CA THR A 45 -0.01 7.05 -20.63
C THR A 45 -0.97 8.21 -20.39
N ALA A 46 -2.04 7.99 -19.61
CA ALA A 46 -3.02 9.02 -19.28
C ALA A 46 -2.45 10.14 -18.39
N LEU A 47 -1.37 9.85 -17.65
CA LEU A 47 -0.66 10.80 -16.81
C LEU A 47 0.81 10.87 -17.24
N SER A 48 1.42 12.04 -17.11
CA SER A 48 2.86 12.20 -17.27
C SER A 48 3.63 11.52 -16.13
N HIS A 49 4.90 11.21 -16.35
CA HIS A 49 5.77 10.63 -15.33
C HIS A 49 5.86 11.52 -14.08
N ASN A 50 5.91 12.84 -14.25
CA ASN A 50 5.97 13.78 -13.13
C ASN A 50 4.68 13.78 -12.30
N GLU A 51 3.53 13.62 -12.94
CA GLU A 51 2.24 13.48 -12.25
C GLU A 51 2.21 12.19 -11.43
N TRP A 52 2.67 11.06 -11.99
CA TRP A 52 2.80 9.79 -11.26
C TRP A 52 3.67 9.91 -10.01
N ILE A 53 4.87 10.46 -10.17
CA ILE A 53 5.82 10.68 -9.08
C ILE A 53 5.20 11.57 -7.99
N SER A 54 4.52 12.65 -8.41
CA SER A 54 3.86 13.57 -7.49
C SER A 54 2.72 12.90 -6.72
N ILE A 55 1.85 12.14 -7.39
CA ILE A 55 0.73 11.44 -6.77
C ILE A 55 1.24 10.45 -5.73
N VAL A 56 2.13 9.53 -6.10
CA VAL A 56 2.67 8.51 -5.19
C VAL A 56 3.42 9.16 -4.02
N GLY A 57 4.22 10.19 -4.31
CA GLY A 57 4.96 10.93 -3.29
C GLY A 57 4.05 11.58 -2.26
N ASN A 58 3.00 12.27 -2.71
CA ASN A 58 2.04 12.96 -1.86
C ASN A 58 1.22 11.98 -1.01
N LEU A 59 0.79 10.85 -1.57
CA LEU A 59 0.04 9.84 -0.82
C LEU A 59 0.87 9.24 0.32
N LEU A 60 2.14 8.92 0.06
CA LEU A 60 3.06 8.43 1.09
C LEU A 60 3.34 9.50 2.15
N ASP A 61 3.59 10.75 1.75
CA ASP A 61 3.80 11.83 2.71
C ASP A 61 2.57 12.07 3.59
N ASN A 62 1.37 11.98 3.02
CA ASN A 62 0.13 12.09 3.77
C ASN A 62 0.01 10.98 4.83
N ALA A 63 0.29 9.74 4.46
CA ALA A 63 0.32 8.60 5.37
C ALA A 63 1.37 8.77 6.48
N TYR A 64 2.55 9.29 6.13
CA TYR A 64 3.63 9.58 7.11
C TYR A 64 3.16 10.61 8.13
N ASN A 65 2.61 11.72 7.64
CA ASN A 65 2.11 12.80 8.48
C ASN A 65 0.96 12.33 9.38
N ALA A 66 0.04 11.52 8.86
CA ALA A 66 -1.07 10.96 9.62
C ALA A 66 -0.59 10.03 10.74
N SER A 67 0.37 9.15 10.44
CA SER A 67 0.95 8.22 11.41
C SER A 67 1.77 8.93 12.49
N LEU A 68 2.51 9.98 12.12
CA LEU A 68 3.30 10.78 13.08
C LEU A 68 2.42 11.56 14.06
N ARG A 69 1.22 11.98 13.66
CA ARG A 69 0.24 12.64 14.54
C ARG A 69 -0.42 11.70 15.54
N GLN A 70 -0.20 10.39 15.44
CA GLN A 70 -0.70 9.39 16.38
C GLN A 70 0.46 8.67 17.08
N PRO A 71 0.99 9.21 18.20
CA PRO A 71 2.14 8.64 18.90
C PRO A 71 1.93 7.18 19.31
N GLN A 72 0.71 6.82 19.73
CA GLN A 72 0.34 5.48 20.19
C GLN A 72 -0.17 4.56 19.05
N GLY A 73 -0.34 5.08 17.83
CA GLY A 73 -0.77 4.31 16.67
C GLY A 73 0.35 3.47 16.06
N SER A 74 -0.03 2.53 15.19
CA SER A 74 0.95 1.74 14.43
C SER A 74 1.88 2.66 13.64
N LYS A 75 3.16 2.24 13.53
CA LYS A 75 4.16 2.92 12.70
C LYS A 75 4.27 2.30 11.31
N GLN A 76 3.45 1.29 11.04
CA GLN A 76 3.43 0.58 9.76
C GLN A 76 2.54 1.30 8.76
N ILE A 77 3.06 1.41 7.55
CA ILE A 77 2.39 1.99 6.41
C ILE A 77 2.52 0.98 5.28
N GLU A 78 1.38 0.48 4.83
CA GLU A 78 1.32 -0.53 3.77
C GLU A 78 1.08 0.16 2.42
N CYS A 79 1.83 -0.26 1.40
CA CYS A 79 1.80 0.31 0.07
C CYS A 79 1.59 -0.80 -0.96
N LEU A 80 0.48 -0.74 -1.69
CA LEU A 80 0.23 -1.53 -2.89
C LEU A 80 0.22 -0.59 -4.10
N ILE A 81 1.06 -0.90 -5.08
CA ILE A 81 1.02 -0.26 -6.39
C ILE A 81 1.06 -1.35 -7.44
N ASN A 82 -0.02 -1.49 -8.19
CA ASN A 82 -0.14 -2.48 -9.24
C ASN A 82 -0.62 -1.82 -10.54
N SER A 83 0.02 -2.16 -11.66
CA SER A 83 -0.34 -1.70 -13.01
C SER A 83 -0.50 -2.92 -13.92
N ASP A 84 -1.66 -3.04 -14.56
CA ASP A 84 -1.90 -4.03 -15.62
C ASP A 84 -1.77 -3.45 -17.04
N GLY A 85 -1.37 -2.17 -17.13
CA GLY A 85 -1.20 -1.44 -18.39
C GLY A 85 -2.45 -0.71 -18.89
N GLN A 86 -3.64 -1.01 -18.35
CA GLN A 86 -4.87 -0.25 -18.62
C GLN A 86 -5.33 0.54 -17.39
N GLU A 87 -5.19 -0.08 -16.22
CA GLU A 87 -5.53 0.50 -14.94
C GLU A 87 -4.34 0.44 -13.98
N VAL A 88 -4.33 1.37 -13.04
CA VAL A 88 -3.39 1.37 -11.93
C VAL A 88 -4.15 1.45 -10.63
N ILE A 89 -3.77 0.57 -9.72
CA ILE A 89 -4.22 0.55 -8.35
C ILE A 89 -3.09 1.10 -7.50
N ILE A 90 -3.37 2.16 -6.73
CA ILE A 90 -2.52 2.65 -5.66
C ILE A 90 -3.32 2.59 -4.36
N GLU A 91 -2.85 1.82 -3.39
CA GLU A 91 -3.40 1.80 -2.05
C GLU A 91 -2.29 2.09 -1.05
N ILE A 92 -2.49 3.12 -0.25
CA ILE A 92 -1.66 3.44 0.91
C ILE A 92 -2.53 3.31 2.15
N ALA A 93 -2.21 2.36 3.02
CA ALA A 93 -2.90 2.16 4.28
C ALA A 93 -2.02 2.62 5.43
N ASP A 94 -2.51 3.60 6.17
CA ASP A 94 -1.95 4.05 7.44
C ASP A 94 -2.97 3.89 8.57
N GLN A 95 -2.48 3.84 9.80
CA GLN A 95 -3.29 3.78 11.01
C GLN A 95 -3.39 5.16 11.69
N GLY A 96 -3.24 6.24 10.92
CA GLY A 96 -3.40 7.61 11.40
C GLY A 96 -4.86 8.01 11.60
N CYS A 97 -5.10 9.30 11.84
CA CYS A 97 -6.42 9.85 12.21
C CYS A 97 -7.50 9.81 11.11
N GLY A 98 -7.31 9.07 10.03
CA GLY A 98 -8.15 9.15 8.83
C GLY A 98 -8.04 10.50 8.13
N ILE A 99 -8.57 10.59 6.91
CA ILE A 99 -8.68 11.85 6.16
C ILE A 99 -9.94 12.57 6.65
N ASP A 100 -9.83 13.88 6.91
CA ASP A 100 -10.98 14.75 7.20
C ASP A 100 -12.04 14.60 6.10
N GLU A 101 -13.29 14.37 6.50
CA GLU A 101 -14.39 14.04 5.59
C GLU A 101 -14.66 15.18 4.59
N ALA A 102 -14.31 16.43 4.94
CA ALA A 102 -14.40 17.59 4.05
C ALA A 102 -13.32 17.63 2.94
N LEU A 103 -12.24 16.85 3.08
CA LEU A 103 -11.17 16.73 2.08
C LEU A 103 -11.40 15.59 1.08
N ARG A 104 -12.28 14.63 1.40
CA ARG A 104 -12.57 13.48 0.52
C ARG A 104 -13.06 13.91 -0.85
N ASP A 105 -14.00 14.86 -0.92
CA ASP A 105 -14.62 15.26 -2.19
C ASP A 105 -13.67 16.06 -3.09
N ARG A 106 -12.67 16.73 -2.52
CA ARG A 106 -11.70 17.56 -3.26
C ARG A 106 -10.49 16.80 -3.79
N ILE A 107 -10.17 15.64 -3.23
CA ILE A 107 -9.04 14.81 -3.67
C ILE A 107 -9.34 14.16 -5.03
N PHE A 108 -10.62 13.92 -5.36
CA PHE A 108 -11.03 13.23 -6.60
C PHE A 108 -11.37 14.18 -7.78
N GLU A 109 -11.33 15.50 -7.59
CA GLU A 109 -11.63 16.47 -8.67
C GLU A 109 -10.49 16.63 -9.68
N ARG A 110 -9.28 16.16 -9.39
CA ARG A 110 -8.18 16.05 -10.36
C ARG A 110 -7.89 14.60 -10.69
N GLY A 111 -8.68 14.07 -11.63
CA GLY A 111 -8.47 12.75 -12.24
C GLY A 111 -9.49 11.74 -11.75
N ARG A 112 -10.64 11.65 -12.44
CA ARG A 112 -11.65 10.61 -12.22
C ARG A 112 -11.02 9.21 -12.38
N HIS A 113 -10.81 8.51 -11.26
CA HIS A 113 -10.74 7.05 -11.23
C HIS A 113 -11.51 6.54 -10.00
N GLN A 114 -12.21 5.44 -10.23
CA GLN A 114 -13.53 5.17 -9.68
C GLN A 114 -13.47 4.39 -8.37
N GLN A 115 -14.23 4.88 -7.39
CA GLN A 115 -14.42 4.23 -6.10
C GLN A 115 -15.15 2.89 -6.26
N ARG A 116 -14.46 1.75 -6.02
CA ARG A 116 -15.12 0.47 -5.74
C ARG A 116 -14.45 -0.29 -4.60
N GLN A 117 -15.19 -0.29 -3.49
CA GLN A 117 -15.23 -1.31 -2.44
C GLN A 117 -13.96 -1.51 -1.59
N GLN A 118 -13.85 -0.64 -0.60
CA GLN A 118 -13.34 -0.97 0.72
C GLN A 118 -14.28 -2.01 1.39
N ARG A 119 -14.22 -3.27 0.94
CA ARG A 119 -14.96 -4.39 1.55
C ARG A 119 -14.38 -5.75 1.09
N SER A 120 -13.74 -6.44 2.02
CA SER A 120 -13.51 -7.91 2.02
C SER A 120 -12.33 -8.49 1.20
N TRP A 121 -11.08 -8.20 1.57
CA TRP A 121 -9.92 -9.01 1.13
C TRP A 121 -9.09 -9.67 2.24
N TYR A 122 -9.26 -9.29 3.52
CA TYR A 122 -8.60 -9.97 4.65
C TYR A 122 -8.98 -11.45 4.84
N ARG A 123 -10.00 -11.98 4.12
CA ARG A 123 -10.38 -13.40 4.17
C ARG A 123 -9.66 -14.30 3.16
N THR A 124 -8.98 -13.77 2.14
CA THR A 124 -8.35 -14.62 1.11
C THR A 124 -6.87 -14.87 1.41
N LEU A 125 -6.15 -13.91 2.01
CA LEU A 125 -4.73 -14.09 2.35
C LEU A 125 -4.49 -14.85 3.67
N ALA A 126 -5.46 -14.85 4.59
CA ALA A 126 -5.42 -15.69 5.80
C ALA A 126 -5.84 -17.16 5.57
N GLY A 127 -6.28 -17.51 4.35
CA GLY A 127 -6.79 -18.84 4.02
C GLY A 127 -5.74 -19.93 3.78
N THR A 128 -4.45 -19.59 3.65
CA THR A 128 -3.41 -20.55 3.23
C THR A 128 -2.43 -20.93 4.34
N GLN A 129 -2.69 -20.57 5.60
CA GLN A 129 -1.86 -21.01 6.74
C GLN A 129 -2.71 -21.50 7.92
N LEU A 130 -3.58 -22.49 7.66
CA LEU A 130 -4.13 -23.37 8.69
C LEU A 130 -3.90 -24.83 8.30
N ARG A 131 -2.63 -25.28 8.39
CA ARG A 131 -2.31 -26.67 8.67
C ARG A 131 -1.48 -26.72 9.96
N GLY A 132 -1.97 -27.43 10.96
CA GLY A 132 -1.15 -27.85 12.09
C GLY A 132 -1.66 -27.48 13.48
N THR A 133 -2.95 -27.67 13.73
CA THR A 133 -3.55 -27.81 15.07
C THR A 133 -2.72 -28.71 15.99
N SER A 134 -2.36 -28.20 17.16
CA SER A 134 -1.90 -28.99 18.31
C SER A 134 -3.10 -29.42 19.15
N ARG A 135 -3.02 -30.67 19.67
CA ARG A 135 -3.78 -31.28 20.79
C ARG A 135 -5.13 -31.96 20.49
N ARG A 136 -5.03 -33.30 20.45
CA ARG A 136 -5.83 -34.35 21.14
C ARG A 136 -7.32 -34.09 21.37
N GLN A 137 -8.16 -34.97 20.83
CA GLN A 137 -9.30 -35.54 21.55
C GLN A 137 -9.51 -37.03 21.23
N TYR A 138 -10.02 -37.73 22.25
CA TYR A 138 -10.12 -39.17 22.47
C TYR A 138 -11.59 -39.59 22.36
N ARG A 139 -11.98 -40.60 21.56
CA ARG A 139 -12.92 -41.69 21.94
C ARG A 139 -13.45 -42.55 20.77
N ARG A 140 -13.07 -43.83 20.86
CA ARG A 140 -13.83 -45.10 20.78
C ARG A 140 -14.87 -45.36 19.67
N ARG A 141 -14.59 -46.47 18.94
CA ARG A 141 -15.41 -47.69 18.67
C ARG A 141 -16.93 -47.51 18.80
N LYS A 142 -17.75 -47.93 17.83
CA LYS A 142 -17.74 -49.16 17.02
C LYS A 142 -18.23 -48.87 15.60
#